data_AF-A0A3N4NMU3-F1
#
_entry.id   AF-A0A3N4NMU3-F1
#
_cell.length_a   1.000
_cell.length_b   1.000
_cell.length_c   1.000
_cell.angle_alpha   90.00
_cell.angle_beta   90.00
_cell.angle_gamma   90.00
#
_symmetry.space_group_name_H-M   'P 1'
#
loop_
_entity.id
_entity.type
_entity.pdbx_description
1 polymer ?
#
loop_
_entity_poly.entity_id
_entity_poly.type
_entity_poly.pdbx_seq_one_letter_code
_entity_poly.pdbx_strand_id
1 'polypeptide(L)'
;MKVLIIVLIISVNFVVSSQEKIILSKAVLNDLTILYENDQKYRLKLSPIGIDSLSFFEVDSLSIDDKINKMNELFIKNRKNSFIYKNNVDSLWNLQHQIDVQNSQKLFKIINKYGYLNQENSNCHIPLYIILMHTPAQYKKRTLKLVEQEYEKGRINHFNYLNIIWHLNDRNGLPFEYEVVKENDSVNKQ
;
A
#
# COMPACT_ATOMS: atom_id res chain seq x y z
N MET A 1 34.13 -16.52 56.51
CA MET A 1 33.27 -16.71 55.32
C MET A 1 33.67 -15.70 54.25
N LYS A 2 34.33 -16.16 53.18
CA LYS A 2 34.67 -15.31 52.03
C LYS A 2 33.51 -15.41 51.04
N VAL A 3 32.75 -14.34 50.88
CA VAL A 3 31.69 -14.23 49.87
C VAL A 3 32.38 -13.93 48.54
N LEU A 4 32.40 -14.91 47.64
CA LEU A 4 32.92 -14.78 46.29
C LEU A 4 31.77 -14.25 45.40
N ILE A 5 31.73 -12.95 45.14
CA ILE A 5 30.79 -12.35 44.19
C ILE A 5 31.39 -12.52 42.80
N ILE A 6 30.87 -13.50 42.04
CA ILE A 6 31.17 -13.66 40.62
C ILE A 6 30.26 -12.69 39.86
N VAL A 7 30.80 -11.55 39.44
CA VAL A 7 30.13 -10.64 38.51
C VAL A 7 30.31 -11.21 37.11
N LEU A 8 29.28 -11.91 36.62
CA LEU A 8 29.20 -12.35 35.23
C LEU A 8 28.90 -11.12 34.37
N ILE A 9 29.93 -10.53 33.76
CA ILE A 9 29.76 -9.52 32.72
C ILE A 9 29.25 -10.26 31.48
N ILE A 10 27.93 -10.38 31.36
CA ILE A 10 27.29 -10.79 30.11
C ILE A 10 27.46 -9.58 29.18
N SER A 11 28.54 -9.58 28.40
CA SER A 11 28.68 -8.69 27.26
C SER A 11 27.63 -9.09 26.23
N VAL A 12 26.44 -8.50 26.36
CA VAL A 12 25.42 -8.53 25.31
C VAL A 12 26.01 -7.75 24.14
N ASN A 13 26.67 -8.45 23.24
CA ASN A 13 27.04 -7.93 21.94
C ASN A 13 25.73 -7.66 21.20
N PHE A 14 25.17 -6.46 21.38
CA PHE A 14 24.20 -5.89 20.47
C PHE A 14 24.92 -5.71 19.13
N VAL A 15 24.95 -6.77 18.32
CA VAL A 15 25.24 -6.65 16.91
C VAL A 15 24.03 -5.93 16.32
N VAL A 16 24.09 -4.60 16.33
CA VAL A 16 23.24 -3.77 15.49
C VAL A 16 23.68 -4.10 14.06
N SER A 17 23.05 -5.10 13.47
CA SER A 17 23.21 -5.39 12.05
C SER A 17 22.50 -4.25 11.30
N SER A 18 23.23 -3.19 10.98
CA SER A 18 22.76 -2.21 10.01
C SER A 18 22.70 -2.94 8.68
N GLN A 19 21.49 -3.30 8.26
CA GLN A 19 21.30 -3.98 6.98
C GLN A 19 21.76 -3.03 5.87
N GLU A 20 22.75 -3.44 5.07
CA GLU A 20 23.25 -2.60 4.00
C GLU A 20 22.12 -2.25 3.02
N LYS A 21 22.08 -0.98 2.64
CA LYS A 21 21.06 -0.44 1.75
C LYS A 21 21.16 -1.10 0.38
N ILE A 22 20.05 -1.68 -0.10
CA ILE A 22 19.96 -2.31 -1.41
C ILE A 22 20.05 -1.21 -2.49
N ILE A 23 21.07 -1.31 -3.35
CA ILE A 23 21.22 -0.42 -4.51
C ILE A 23 20.64 -1.11 -5.75
N LEU A 24 19.44 -0.68 -6.14
CA LEU A 24 18.78 -1.17 -7.34
C LEU A 24 19.39 -0.52 -8.58
N SER A 25 19.45 -1.30 -9.66
CA SER A 25 19.85 -0.78 -10.97
C SER A 25 18.81 0.21 -11.49
N LYS A 26 19.23 1.11 -12.37
CA LYS A 26 18.34 2.06 -13.05
C LYS A 26 17.18 1.35 -13.77
N ALA A 27 17.43 0.16 -14.33
CA ALA A 27 16.40 -0.63 -14.99
C ALA A 27 15.30 -1.09 -14.00
N VAL A 28 15.68 -1.60 -12.82
CA VAL A 28 14.70 -2.03 -11.81
C VAL A 28 13.92 -0.85 -11.25
N LEU A 29 14.59 0.28 -11.00
CA LEU A 29 13.91 1.50 -10.58
C LEU A 29 12.89 1.97 -11.63
N ASN A 30 13.28 1.97 -12.90
CA ASN A 30 12.39 2.32 -14.00
C ASN A 30 11.19 1.37 -14.11
N ASP A 31 11.41 0.06 -13.95
CA ASP A 31 10.32 -0.91 -13.91
C ASP A 31 9.32 -0.59 -12.79
N LEU A 32 9.82 -0.32 -11.57
CA LEU A 32 8.98 0.05 -10.43
C LEU A 32 8.20 1.35 -10.68
N THR A 33 8.84 2.35 -11.29
CA THR A 33 8.18 3.60 -11.67
C THR A 33 7.01 3.33 -12.62
N ILE A 34 7.24 2.52 -13.65
CA ILE A 34 6.19 2.15 -14.61
C ILE A 34 5.04 1.40 -13.92
N LEU A 35 5.33 0.51 -12.95
CA LEU A 35 4.25 -0.16 -12.20
C LEU A 35 3.38 0.85 -11.48
N TYR A 36 4.01 1.79 -10.76
CA TYR A 36 3.31 2.81 -9.99
C TYR A 36 2.51 3.76 -10.87
N GLU A 37 3.11 4.27 -11.94
CA GLU A 37 2.43 5.16 -12.89
C GLU A 37 1.21 4.48 -13.52
N ASN A 38 1.35 3.22 -13.96
CA ASN A 38 0.24 2.47 -14.52
C ASN A 38 -0.88 2.21 -13.50
N ASP A 39 -0.53 1.93 -12.23
CA ASP A 39 -1.52 1.76 -11.18
C ASP A 39 -2.34 3.04 -10.96
N GLN A 40 -1.72 4.22 -11.00
CA GLN A 40 -2.40 5.48 -10.73
C GLN A 40 -3.11 6.10 -11.95
N LYS A 41 -2.59 5.87 -13.15
CA LYS A 41 -3.01 6.54 -14.40
C LYS A 41 -4.50 6.46 -14.68
N TYR A 42 -5.13 5.30 -14.51
CA TYR A 42 -6.55 5.11 -14.81
C TYR A 42 -7.44 5.23 -13.58
N ARG A 43 -6.92 5.05 -12.37
CA ARG A 43 -7.65 5.26 -11.10
C ARG A 43 -8.15 6.68 -10.94
N LEU A 44 -7.37 7.68 -11.35
CA LEU A 44 -7.81 9.07 -11.35
C LEU A 44 -9.05 9.29 -12.24
N LYS A 45 -9.16 8.54 -13.35
CA LYS A 45 -10.31 8.59 -14.27
C LYS A 45 -11.51 7.77 -13.78
N LEU A 46 -11.25 6.77 -12.93
CA LEU A 46 -12.24 5.88 -12.34
C LEU A 46 -12.78 6.40 -10.99
N SER A 47 -12.13 7.38 -10.38
CA SER A 47 -12.63 8.05 -9.18
C SER A 47 -14.00 8.71 -9.49
N PRO A 48 -14.96 8.73 -8.55
CA PRO A 48 -16.17 9.55 -8.67
C PRO A 48 -15.88 11.05 -8.88
N ILE A 49 -14.67 11.48 -8.48
CA ILE A 49 -14.10 12.83 -8.66
C ILE A 49 -13.29 12.93 -9.97
N GLY A 50 -13.24 11.85 -10.76
CA GLY A 50 -12.43 11.67 -11.98
C GLY A 50 -12.91 12.44 -13.21
N ILE A 51 -13.59 13.56 -13.01
CA ILE A 51 -13.67 14.65 -13.98
C ILE A 51 -12.94 15.81 -13.33
N ASP A 52 -11.72 16.04 -13.79
CA ASP A 52 -10.73 17.03 -13.37
C ASP A 52 -10.11 16.84 -11.97
N SER A 53 -8.99 16.10 -11.91
CA SER A 53 -7.99 16.31 -10.86
C SER A 53 -7.45 17.75 -10.83
N LEU A 54 -7.58 18.52 -11.93
CA LEU A 54 -7.36 19.97 -11.95
C LEU A 54 -8.35 20.75 -11.09
N SER A 55 -9.60 20.29 -11.00
CA SER A 55 -10.65 20.92 -10.18
C SER A 55 -10.44 20.66 -8.70
N PHE A 56 -9.81 19.54 -8.32
CA PHE A 56 -9.44 19.27 -6.93
C PHE A 56 -8.38 20.26 -6.41
N PHE A 57 -7.41 20.64 -7.25
CA PHE A 57 -6.41 21.65 -6.89
C PHE A 57 -6.99 23.08 -6.86
N GLU A 58 -7.95 23.42 -7.73
CA GLU A 58 -8.71 24.69 -7.64
C GLU A 58 -9.57 24.76 -6.37
N VAL A 59 -10.24 23.65 -6.04
CA VAL A 59 -11.07 23.52 -4.85
C VAL A 59 -10.25 23.70 -3.57
N ASP A 60 -8.97 23.34 -3.57
CA ASP A 60 -8.18 23.40 -2.34
C ASP A 60 -7.93 24.82 -1.81
N SER A 61 -8.01 25.81 -2.70
CA SER A 61 -7.92 27.24 -2.39
C SER A 61 -9.22 27.87 -1.88
N LEU A 62 -10.33 27.13 -1.87
CA LEU A 62 -11.67 27.63 -1.51
C LEU A 62 -11.98 27.47 -0.02
N SER A 63 -12.97 28.23 0.46
CA SER A 63 -13.58 28.02 1.78
C SER A 63 -14.28 26.66 1.84
N ILE A 64 -14.41 26.07 3.03
CA ILE A 64 -14.98 24.73 3.23
C ILE A 64 -16.38 24.60 2.60
N ASP A 65 -17.23 25.61 2.76
CA ASP A 65 -18.60 25.60 2.24
C ASP A 65 -18.62 25.66 0.69
N ASP A 66 -17.71 26.43 0.10
CA ASP A 66 -17.54 26.50 -1.35
C ASP A 66 -16.97 25.20 -1.93
N LYS A 67 -16.07 24.52 -1.20
CA LYS A 67 -15.58 23.18 -1.59
C LYS A 67 -16.73 22.19 -1.70
N ILE A 68 -17.61 22.16 -0.69
CA ILE A 68 -18.77 21.25 -0.64
C ILE A 68 -19.73 21.53 -1.80
N ASN A 69 -20.04 22.81 -2.07
CA ASN A 69 -20.93 23.19 -3.16
C ASN A 69 -20.36 22.83 -4.54
N LYS A 70 -19.08 23.15 -4.78
CA LYS A 70 -18.39 22.85 -6.05
C LYS A 70 -18.29 21.34 -6.29
N MET A 71 -17.99 20.56 -5.26
CA MET A 71 -17.98 19.09 -5.33
C MET A 71 -19.37 18.57 -5.69
N ASN A 72 -20.44 19.04 -5.03
CA ASN A 72 -21.81 18.61 -5.29
C ASN A 72 -22.25 18.92 -6.74
N GLU A 73 -21.90 20.09 -7.28
CA GLU A 73 -22.18 20.44 -8.68
C GLU A 73 -21.46 19.51 -9.67
N LEU A 74 -20.18 19.23 -9.45
CA LEU A 74 -19.40 18.30 -10.28
C LEU A 74 -20.01 16.89 -10.24
N PHE A 75 -20.37 16.40 -9.05
CA PHE A 75 -21.05 15.13 -8.85
C PHE A 75 -22.37 15.05 -9.63
N ILE A 76 -23.21 16.08 -9.56
CA ILE A 76 -24.52 16.11 -10.25
C ILE A 76 -24.35 16.19 -11.78
N LYS A 77 -23.39 16.99 -12.27
CA LYS A 77 -23.09 17.11 -13.70
C LYS A 77 -22.64 15.78 -14.29
N ASN A 78 -21.78 15.05 -13.58
CA ASN A 78 -21.22 13.78 -14.05
C ASN A 78 -22.28 12.66 -14.05
N ARG A 79 -23.23 12.69 -13.11
CA ARG A 79 -24.33 11.73 -13.02
C ARG A 79 -25.30 11.79 -14.21
N LYS A 80 -25.47 12.93 -14.89
CA LYS A 80 -26.38 13.07 -16.04
C LYS A 80 -25.87 12.40 -17.33
N ASN A 81 -24.58 12.09 -17.44
CA ASN A 81 -23.99 11.40 -18.61
C ASN A 81 -23.99 9.85 -18.50
N SER A 82 -24.77 9.29 -17.57
CA SER A 82 -24.52 7.97 -16.97
C SER A 82 -24.49 6.75 -17.90
N PHE A 83 -25.16 6.72 -19.06
CA PHE A 83 -25.18 5.51 -19.90
C PHE A 83 -23.89 5.33 -20.73
N ILE A 84 -23.45 6.36 -21.46
CA ILE A 84 -22.16 6.37 -22.17
C ILE A 84 -21.01 6.36 -21.15
N TYR A 85 -21.18 7.05 -20.02
CA TYR A 85 -20.24 7.03 -18.91
C TYR A 85 -20.08 5.64 -18.29
N LYS A 86 -21.16 4.88 -18.08
CA LYS A 86 -21.10 3.52 -17.51
C LYS A 86 -20.32 2.57 -18.40
N ASN A 87 -20.57 2.55 -19.71
CA ASN A 87 -19.82 1.68 -20.63
C ASN A 87 -18.32 2.04 -20.70
N ASN A 88 -17.99 3.33 -20.64
CA ASN A 88 -16.59 3.78 -20.61
C ASN A 88 -15.91 3.45 -19.27
N VAL A 89 -16.63 3.57 -18.15
CA VAL A 89 -16.16 3.19 -16.81
C VAL A 89 -15.93 1.68 -16.72
N ASP A 90 -16.84 0.86 -17.26
CA ASP A 90 -16.69 -0.60 -17.26
C ASP A 90 -15.47 -1.04 -18.10
N SER A 91 -15.24 -0.39 -19.25
CA SER A 91 -14.05 -0.62 -20.08
C SER A 91 -12.75 -0.22 -19.36
N LEU A 92 -12.74 0.94 -18.71
CA LEU A 92 -11.60 1.41 -17.93
C LEU A 92 -11.33 0.54 -16.70
N TRP A 93 -12.36 0.01 -16.04
CA TRP A 93 -12.22 -0.95 -14.95
C TRP A 93 -11.63 -2.27 -15.42
N ASN A 94 -12.06 -2.78 -16.58
CA ASN A 94 -11.47 -3.98 -17.16
C ASN A 94 -9.98 -3.77 -17.48
N LEU A 95 -9.63 -2.61 -18.06
CA LEU A 95 -8.23 -2.25 -18.30
C LEU A 95 -7.43 -2.13 -16.99
N GLN A 96 -7.98 -1.46 -15.97
CA GLN A 96 -7.35 -1.34 -14.66
C GLN A 96 -7.12 -2.71 -14.03
N HIS A 97 -8.08 -3.63 -14.13
CA HIS A 97 -7.94 -4.98 -13.62
C HIS A 97 -6.78 -5.75 -14.28
N GLN A 98 -6.62 -5.62 -15.61
CA GLN A 98 -5.49 -6.22 -16.32
C GLN A 98 -4.15 -5.62 -15.87
N ILE A 99 -4.10 -4.31 -15.65
CA ILE A 99 -2.92 -3.61 -15.10
C ILE A 99 -2.60 -4.13 -13.69
N ASP A 100 -3.60 -4.27 -12.83
CA ASP A 100 -3.43 -4.74 -11.46
C ASP A 100 -2.86 -6.16 -11.41
N VAL A 101 -3.32 -7.03 -12.33
CA VAL A 101 -2.78 -8.38 -12.52
C VAL A 101 -1.31 -8.33 -12.93
N GLN A 102 -0.95 -7.55 -13.95
CA GLN A 102 0.42 -7.46 -14.44
C GLN A 102 1.36 -6.84 -13.41
N ASN A 103 0.91 -5.78 -12.73
CA ASN A 103 1.66 -5.09 -11.69
C ASN A 103 1.93 -6.02 -10.51
N SER A 104 0.91 -6.74 -10.04
CA SER A 104 1.07 -7.72 -8.94
C SER A 104 2.11 -8.78 -9.29
N GLN A 105 2.04 -9.37 -10.49
CA GLN A 105 2.99 -10.39 -10.92
C GLN A 105 4.43 -9.87 -10.98
N LYS A 106 4.65 -8.67 -11.55
CA LYS A 106 5.97 -8.06 -11.63
C LYS A 106 6.50 -7.69 -10.25
N LEU A 107 5.67 -7.09 -9.41
CA LEU A 107 6.05 -6.70 -8.06
C LEU A 107 6.41 -7.91 -7.21
N PHE A 108 5.68 -9.03 -7.31
CA PHE A 108 6.07 -10.27 -6.61
C PHE A 108 7.43 -10.79 -7.04
N LYS A 109 7.80 -10.69 -8.33
CA LYS A 109 9.13 -11.10 -8.79
C LYS A 109 10.22 -10.23 -8.17
N ILE A 110 9.97 -8.93 -8.07
CA ILE A 110 10.90 -7.97 -7.47
C ILE A 110 11.03 -8.24 -5.96
N ILE A 111 9.91 -8.36 -5.24
CA ILE A 111 9.91 -8.62 -3.79
C ILE A 111 10.54 -9.98 -3.47
N ASN A 112 10.26 -11.02 -4.26
CA ASN A 112 10.89 -12.34 -4.06
C ASN A 112 12.41 -12.28 -4.25
N LYS A 113 12.91 -11.38 -5.09
CA LYS A 113 14.35 -11.25 -5.39
C LYS A 113 15.09 -10.37 -4.38
N TYR A 114 14.48 -9.26 -3.96
CA TYR A 114 15.16 -8.21 -3.18
C TYR A 114 14.56 -8.01 -1.78
N GLY A 115 13.43 -8.63 -1.47
CA GLY A 115 12.57 -8.22 -0.35
C GLY A 115 11.69 -7.03 -0.69
N TYR A 116 10.84 -6.63 0.26
CA TYR A 116 10.07 -5.41 0.14
C TYR A 116 11.00 -4.19 0.21
N LEU A 117 10.92 -3.32 -0.78
CA LEU A 117 11.80 -2.18 -0.96
C LEU A 117 11.12 -0.90 -0.47
N ASN A 118 11.86 -0.11 0.30
CA ASN A 118 11.45 1.22 0.76
C ASN A 118 12.68 2.14 0.83
N GLN A 119 12.46 3.41 1.22
CA GLN A 119 13.54 4.40 1.27
C GLN A 119 14.60 4.13 2.37
N GLU A 120 14.23 3.39 3.41
CA GLU A 120 15.10 3.03 4.54
C GLU A 120 16.07 1.92 4.13
N ASN A 121 15.58 0.92 3.40
CA ASN A 121 16.35 -0.27 3.03
C ASN A 121 16.87 -0.27 1.58
N SER A 122 16.51 0.70 0.75
CA SER A 122 16.91 0.77 -0.66
C SER A 122 16.89 2.18 -1.25
N ASN A 123 17.48 2.36 -2.43
CA ASN A 123 17.34 3.59 -3.22
C ASN A 123 15.98 3.74 -3.94
N CYS A 124 14.97 2.94 -3.57
CA CYS A 124 13.61 3.06 -4.07
C CYS A 124 12.79 4.04 -3.22
N HIS A 125 12.25 5.09 -3.86
CA HIS A 125 11.36 6.07 -3.22
C HIS A 125 9.88 5.87 -3.58
N ILE A 126 9.56 4.78 -4.28
CA ILE A 126 8.22 4.51 -4.79
C ILE A 126 7.39 3.86 -3.68
N PRO A 127 6.17 4.34 -3.40
CA PRO A 127 5.30 3.79 -2.36
C PRO A 127 4.67 2.46 -2.80
N LEU A 128 5.44 1.37 -2.73
CA LEU A 128 5.03 0.05 -3.24
C LEU A 128 3.77 -0.53 -2.57
N TYR A 129 3.44 -0.10 -1.34
CA TYR A 129 2.23 -0.52 -0.64
C TYR A 129 0.95 -0.16 -1.41
N ILE A 130 0.96 0.93 -2.19
CA ILE A 130 -0.17 1.37 -3.02
C ILE A 130 -0.48 0.33 -4.10
N ILE A 131 0.54 -0.33 -4.65
CA ILE A 131 0.34 -1.38 -5.64
C ILE A 131 -0.17 -2.65 -4.95
N LEU A 132 0.34 -2.97 -3.76
CA LEU A 132 -0.06 -4.17 -3.00
C LEU A 132 -1.51 -4.11 -2.51
N MET A 133 -1.99 -2.95 -2.06
CA MET A 133 -3.38 -2.78 -1.62
C MET A 133 -4.39 -2.98 -2.77
N HIS A 134 -3.94 -2.84 -4.02
CA HIS A 134 -4.72 -3.06 -5.23
C HIS A 134 -4.55 -4.45 -5.85
N THR A 135 -3.99 -5.40 -5.09
CA THR A 135 -3.85 -6.78 -5.57
C THR A 135 -5.21 -7.37 -6.01
N PRO A 136 -5.33 -7.95 -7.22
CA PRO A 136 -6.52 -8.66 -7.67
C PRO A 136 -6.90 -9.83 -6.75
N ALA A 137 -8.21 -10.15 -6.68
CA ALA A 137 -8.76 -11.21 -5.82
C ALA A 137 -7.98 -12.54 -5.89
N GLN A 138 -7.63 -12.97 -7.11
CA GLN A 138 -6.89 -14.21 -7.36
C GLN A 138 -5.48 -14.28 -6.72
N TYR A 139 -4.92 -13.14 -6.31
CA TYR A 139 -3.61 -13.05 -5.67
C TYR A 139 -3.66 -12.63 -4.20
N LYS A 140 -4.84 -12.27 -3.65
CA LYS A 140 -4.98 -11.78 -2.26
C LYS A 140 -4.28 -12.67 -1.23
N LYS A 141 -4.54 -13.99 -1.24
CA LYS A 141 -3.93 -14.94 -0.29
C LYS A 141 -2.40 -14.95 -0.38
N ARG A 142 -1.86 -14.85 -1.59
CA ARG A 142 -0.41 -14.77 -1.83
C ARG A 142 0.16 -13.46 -1.31
N THR A 143 -0.51 -12.34 -1.58
CA THR A 143 -0.10 -11.02 -1.10
C THR A 143 -0.11 -10.95 0.42
N LEU A 144 -1.16 -11.43 1.08
CA LEU A 144 -1.25 -11.47 2.55
C LEU A 144 -0.03 -12.17 3.15
N LYS A 145 0.27 -13.39 2.69
CA LYS A 145 1.43 -14.15 3.17
C LYS A 145 2.75 -13.41 2.95
N LEU A 146 2.94 -12.83 1.77
CA LEU A 146 4.16 -12.08 1.43
C LEU A 146 4.30 -10.81 2.28
N VAL A 147 3.20 -10.09 2.51
CA VAL A 147 3.18 -8.86 3.31
C VAL A 147 3.44 -9.15 4.78
N GLU A 148 2.85 -10.22 5.33
CA GLU A 148 3.14 -10.67 6.70
C GLU A 148 4.62 -11.03 6.86
N GLN A 149 5.19 -11.80 5.93
CA GLN A 149 6.60 -12.18 5.97
C GLN A 149 7.56 -10.98 5.90
N GLU A 150 7.24 -9.96 5.08
CA GLU A 150 8.09 -8.78 4.96
C GLU A 150 7.87 -7.77 6.10
N TYR A 151 6.69 -7.78 6.72
CA TYR A 151 6.41 -7.05 7.97
C TYR A 151 7.17 -7.64 9.15
N GLU A 152 7.17 -8.97 9.31
CA GLU A 152 7.94 -9.68 10.35
C GLU A 152 9.46 -9.43 10.22
N LYS A 153 9.95 -9.22 9.00
CA LYS A 153 11.35 -8.82 8.72
C LYS A 153 11.64 -7.34 8.96
N GLY A 154 10.66 -6.55 9.39
CA GLY A 154 10.78 -5.11 9.61
C GLY A 154 10.95 -4.28 8.34
N ARG A 155 10.62 -4.81 7.16
CA ARG A 155 10.78 -4.10 5.87
C ARG A 155 9.54 -3.31 5.47
N ILE A 156 8.40 -3.61 6.07
CA ILE A 156 7.16 -2.84 5.90
C ILE A 156 6.89 -2.17 7.24
N ASN A 157 6.72 -0.84 7.25
CA ASN A 157 6.33 -0.16 8.47
C ASN A 157 4.87 -0.50 8.84
N HIS A 158 4.55 -0.34 10.11
CA HIS A 158 3.27 -0.73 10.68
C HIS A 158 2.05 -0.10 9.98
N PHE A 159 2.10 1.20 9.68
CA PHE A 159 1.02 1.90 9.00
C PHE A 159 0.75 1.34 7.59
N ASN A 160 1.80 1.09 6.81
CA ASN A 160 1.68 0.52 5.47
C ASN A 160 1.16 -0.92 5.52
N TYR A 161 1.59 -1.72 6.49
CA TYR A 161 1.07 -3.06 6.72
C TYR A 161 -0.44 -3.04 6.92
N LEU A 162 -0.93 -2.24 7.89
CA LEU A 162 -2.35 -2.12 8.19
C LEU A 162 -3.17 -1.67 6.97
N ASN A 163 -2.69 -0.67 6.24
CA ASN A 163 -3.37 -0.19 5.03
C ASN A 163 -3.51 -1.28 3.96
N ILE A 164 -2.46 -2.07 3.73
CA ILE A 164 -2.50 -3.18 2.78
C ILE A 164 -3.52 -4.23 3.25
N ILE A 165 -3.43 -4.68 4.51
CA ILE A 165 -4.32 -5.71 5.05
C ILE A 165 -5.79 -5.28 4.97
N TRP A 166 -6.09 -4.05 5.36
CA TRP A 166 -7.45 -3.50 5.28
C TRP A 166 -8.03 -3.56 3.86
N HIS A 167 -7.26 -3.14 2.84
CA HIS A 167 -7.71 -3.22 1.45
C HIS A 167 -7.87 -4.66 0.97
N LEU A 168 -6.94 -5.55 1.32
CA LEU A 168 -7.03 -6.97 0.92
C LEU A 168 -8.23 -7.67 1.55
N ASN A 169 -8.66 -7.23 2.73
CA ASN A 169 -9.85 -7.69 3.44
C ASN A 169 -11.12 -6.89 3.06
N ASP A 170 -11.15 -6.32 1.86
CA ASP A 170 -12.32 -5.62 1.30
C ASP A 170 -12.79 -4.42 2.14
N ARG A 171 -11.85 -3.81 2.87
CA ARG A 171 -12.08 -2.65 3.73
C ARG A 171 -13.09 -2.92 4.86
N ASN A 172 -13.20 -4.18 5.28
CA ASN A 172 -14.02 -4.55 6.43
C ASN A 172 -13.37 -4.05 7.73
N GLY A 173 -14.16 -3.38 8.57
CA GLY A 173 -13.69 -2.75 9.81
C GLY A 173 -12.87 -1.47 9.56
N LEU A 174 -12.34 -0.89 10.64
CA LEU A 174 -11.38 0.21 10.51
C LEU A 174 -9.99 -0.33 10.14
N PRO A 175 -9.18 0.43 9.35
CA PRO A 175 -7.83 0.01 8.99
C PRO A 175 -6.92 -0.26 10.20
N PHE A 176 -7.27 0.26 11.38
CA PHE A 176 -6.50 0.15 12.62
C PHE A 176 -7.09 -0.86 13.64
N GLU A 177 -8.20 -1.53 13.33
CA GLU A 177 -8.83 -2.49 14.26
C GLU A 177 -8.23 -3.91 14.16
N TYR A 178 -7.38 -4.18 13.17
CA TYR A 178 -6.87 -5.54 12.92
C TYR A 178 -5.95 -6.07 14.03
N GLU A 179 -5.33 -5.18 14.82
CA GLU A 179 -4.53 -5.56 15.99
C GLU A 179 -5.39 -6.09 17.14
N VAL A 180 -6.58 -5.52 17.33
CA VAL A 180 -7.50 -5.90 18.41
C VAL A 180 -7.99 -7.34 18.26
N VAL A 181 -8.09 -7.84 17.02
CA VAL A 181 -8.54 -9.22 16.76
C VAL A 181 -7.42 -10.24 17.01
N LYS A 182 -6.16 -9.94 16.63
CA LYS A 182 -5.02 -10.85 16.86
C LYS A 182 -4.65 -10.97 18.34
N GLU A 183 -4.77 -9.90 19.14
CA GLU A 183 -4.59 -9.99 20.59
C GLU A 183 -5.67 -10.86 21.25
N ASN A 184 -6.94 -10.69 20.89
CA ASN A 184 -8.03 -11.47 21.48
C ASN A 184 -8.01 -12.98 21.12
N ASP A 185 -7.50 -13.34 19.93
CA ASP A 185 -7.34 -14.76 19.54
C ASP A 185 -6.18 -15.46 20.26
N SER A 186 -5.19 -14.71 20.75
CA SER A 186 -4.08 -15.25 21.55
C SER A 186 -4.39 -15.34 23.04
N VAL A 187 -5.31 -14.52 23.55
CA VAL A 187 -5.83 -14.59 24.92
C VAL A 187 -6.81 -15.75 25.12
N ASN A 188 -7.54 -16.17 24.08
CA ASN A 188 -8.50 -17.29 24.15
C ASN A 188 -7.89 -18.68 23.86
N LYS A 189 -6.55 -18.80 23.83
CA LYS A 189 -5.84 -20.07 23.63
C LYS A 189 -4.93 -20.47 24.81
N GLN A 190 -5.21 -19.98 26.02
CA GLN A 190 -4.60 -20.45 27.26
C GLN A 190 -5.58 -21.26 28.10
#